data_AF-A0A4Y2PZ96-F1
#
_entry.id   AF-A0A4Y2PZ96-F1
#
_cell.length_a   1.000
_cell.length_b   1.000
_cell.length_c   1.000
_cell.angle_alpha   90.00
_cell.angle_beta   90.00
_cell.angle_gamma   90.00
#
_symmetry.space_group_name_H-M   'P 1'
#
loop_
_entity.id
_entity.type
_entity.pdbx_description
1 polymer ?
#
loop_
_entity_poly.entity_id
_entity_poly.type
_entity_poly.pdbx_seq_one_letter_code
_entity_poly.pdbx_strand_id
1 'polypeptide(L)'
;MGMDMIAKEYVCPICGEKMVLTEKSCSDGYIWVCRKFGVNEHHIKRTVRKGSWFEESKLTIPEVLILTYLWAKKNTNEWIVDEMNVSEPTVVD
;
A
#
# COMPACT_ATOMS: atom_id res chain seq x y z
N MET A 1 8.73 14.76 -11.55
CA MET A 1 7.70 13.92 -10.92
C MET A 1 8.34 13.24 -9.73
N GLY A 2 7.92 13.57 -8.50
CA GLY A 2 8.40 12.84 -7.32
C GLY A 2 7.79 11.45 -7.32
N MET A 3 8.61 10.41 -7.43
CA MET A 3 8.19 9.01 -7.27
C MET A 3 8.05 8.70 -5.77
N ASP A 4 7.06 9.30 -5.12
CA ASP A 4 6.70 8.89 -3.77
C ASP A 4 5.88 7.59 -3.88
N MET A 5 6.47 6.44 -3.54
CA MET A 5 5.78 5.13 -3.58
C MET A 5 4.59 5.04 -2.61
N ILE A 6 4.66 5.79 -1.51
CA ILE A 6 3.65 5.83 -0.44
C ILE A 6 3.36 7.29 -0.15
N ALA A 7 2.09 7.64 -0.04
CA ALA A 7 1.67 9.00 0.29
C ALA A 7 2.14 9.38 1.71
N LYS A 8 2.74 10.56 1.85
CA LYS A 8 3.20 11.12 3.12
C LYS A 8 2.04 11.61 4.00
N GLU A 9 0.92 12.00 3.37
CA GLU A 9 -0.27 12.47 4.07
C GLU A 9 -1.54 12.20 3.25
N TYR A 10 -2.67 12.11 3.96
CA TYR A 10 -4.00 12.07 3.36
C TYR A 10 -4.93 13.07 4.04
N VAL A 11 -5.89 13.57 3.26
CA VAL A 11 -6.98 14.41 3.75
C VAL A 11 -8.29 13.63 3.69
N CYS A 12 -9.11 13.75 4.74
CA CYS A 12 -10.42 13.13 4.81
C CYS A 12 -11.35 13.75 3.76
N PRO A 13 -11.98 12.96 2.88
CA PRO A 13 -12.87 13.49 1.85
C PRO A 13 -14.18 14.07 2.41
N ILE A 14 -14.51 13.81 3.67
CA ILE A 14 -15.75 14.28 4.30
C ILE A 14 -15.54 15.61 5.03
N CYS A 15 -14.47 15.73 5.83
CA CYS A 15 -14.26 16.92 6.67
C CYS A 15 -13.07 17.78 6.26
N GLY A 16 -12.23 17.35 5.32
CA GLY A 16 -11.05 18.11 4.90
C GLY A 16 -9.88 18.10 5.89
N GLU A 17 -10.01 17.41 7.02
CA GLU A 17 -8.93 17.28 8.02
C GLU A 17 -7.87 16.27 7.59
N LYS A 18 -6.63 16.47 8.05
CA LYS A 18 -5.55 15.49 7.86
C LYS A 18 -5.90 14.17 8.57
N MET A 19 -5.70 13.05 7.86
CA MET A 19 -5.84 11.71 8.42
C MET A 19 -4.62 11.37 9.27
N VAL A 20 -4.82 10.54 10.29
CA VAL A 20 -3.77 10.06 11.19
C VAL A 20 -3.34 8.66 10.75
N LEU A 21 -2.03 8.43 10.63
CA LEU A 21 -1.47 7.11 10.42
C LEU A 21 -1.54 6.33 11.74
N THR A 22 -2.24 5.19 11.73
CA THR A 22 -2.51 4.41 12.95
C THR A 22 -2.07 2.97 12.74
N GLU A 23 -1.37 2.41 13.75
CA GLU A 23 -1.04 0.99 13.80
C GLU A 23 -2.29 0.12 13.85
N LYS A 24 -2.28 -0.98 13.11
CA LYS A 24 -3.38 -1.94 13.07
C LYS A 24 -2.89 -3.32 12.65
N SER A 25 -3.51 -4.36 13.19
CA SER A 25 -3.35 -5.75 12.74
C SER A 25 -3.92 -5.95 11.31
N CYS A 26 -3.19 -5.46 10.31
CA CYS A 26 -3.43 -5.66 8.88
C CYS A 26 -2.12 -6.04 8.18
N SER A 27 -2.18 -6.41 6.91
CA SER A 27 -1.04 -6.89 6.11
C SER A 27 0.18 -5.98 6.19
N ASP A 28 -0.04 -4.66 6.13
CA ASP A 28 1.02 -3.65 6.12
C ASP A 28 1.22 -2.96 7.49
N GLY A 29 0.57 -3.45 8.55
CA GLY A 29 0.70 -2.94 9.92
C GLY A 29 0.11 -1.55 10.20
N TYR A 30 -0.25 -0.77 9.16
CA TYR A 30 -0.72 0.61 9.31
C TYR A 30 -1.89 0.94 8.39
N ILE A 31 -2.75 1.87 8.84
CA ILE A 31 -3.82 2.46 8.04
C ILE A 31 -3.94 3.96 8.30
N TRP A 32 -4.41 4.70 7.31
CA TRP A 32 -4.82 6.09 7.48
C TRP A 32 -6.24 6.14 8.01
N VAL A 33 -6.48 6.91 9.07
CA VAL A 33 -7.79 7.02 9.71
C VAL A 33 -8.18 8.48 9.90
N CYS A 34 -9.42 8.80 9.53
CA CYS A 34 -10.12 9.97 10.03
C CYS A 34 -11.26 9.47 10.91
N ARG A 35 -11.29 9.93 12.16
CA ARG A 35 -12.32 9.57 13.13
C ARG A 35 -12.85 10.85 13.77
N LYS A 36 -14.10 11.19 13.45
CA LYS A 36 -14.81 12.33 14.01
C LYS A 36 -16.04 11.84 14.75
N PHE A 37 -16.25 12.34 15.97
CA PHE A 37 -17.41 12.03 16.81
C PHE A 37 -18.36 13.23 16.89
N GLY A 38 -19.63 12.98 17.20
CA GLY A 38 -20.64 14.04 17.37
C GLY A 38 -21.29 14.48 16.05
N VAL A 39 -21.48 15.78 15.85
CA VAL A 39 -22.11 16.31 14.62
C VAL A 39 -21.20 16.05 13.42
N ASN A 40 -21.77 15.45 12.36
CA ASN A 40 -21.04 14.93 11.20
C ASN A 40 -20.05 13.80 11.55
N GLU A 41 -20.46 12.88 12.42
CA GLU A 41 -19.72 11.66 12.76
C GLU A 41 -19.37 10.85 11.51
N HIS A 42 -18.11 10.43 11.42
CA HIS A 42 -17.66 9.52 10.39
C HIS A 42 -16.36 8.81 10.80
N HIS A 43 -16.15 7.66 10.18
CA HIS A 43 -14.96 6.85 10.38
C HIS A 43 -14.43 6.38 9.03
N ILE A 44 -13.57 7.18 8.43
CA ILE A 44 -12.97 6.90 7.13
C ILE A 44 -11.61 6.26 7.32
N LYS A 45 -11.36 5.18 6.56
CA LYS A 45 -10.10 4.45 6.57
C LYS A 45 -9.55 4.37 5.14
N ARG A 46 -8.23 4.42 5.01
CA ARG A 46 -7.52 4.15 3.75
C ARG A 46 -6.32 3.26 4.04
N THR A 47 -6.03 2.33 3.13
CA THR A 47 -4.78 1.57 3.19
C THR A 47 -3.60 2.51 2.96
N VAL A 48 -2.43 2.18 3.53
CA VAL A 48 -1.20 2.92 3.23
C VAL A 48 -0.80 2.83 1.76
N ARG A 49 -1.25 1.78 1.08
CA ARG A 49 -1.01 1.53 -0.35
C ARG A 49 -1.89 2.35 -1.28
N LYS A 50 -2.93 3.04 -0.79
CA LYS A 50 -3.84 3.81 -1.65
C LYS A 50 -3.02 4.78 -2.52
N GLY A 51 -3.38 4.90 -3.79
CA GLY A 51 -2.73 5.80 -4.75
C GLY A 51 -1.33 5.36 -5.22
N SER A 52 -0.82 4.22 -4.76
CA SER A 52 0.39 3.62 -5.32
C SER A 52 0.05 2.73 -6.53
N TRP A 53 1.07 2.39 -7.32
CA TRP A 53 0.92 1.46 -8.44
C TRP A 53 0.59 0.02 -8.00
N PHE A 54 0.77 -0.30 -6.72
CA PHE A 54 0.51 -1.63 -6.15
C PHE A 54 -0.71 -1.62 -5.21
N GLU A 55 -1.59 -0.61 -5.30
CA GLU A 55 -2.66 -0.43 -4.32
C GLU A 55 -3.62 -1.63 -4.22
N GLU A 56 -3.89 -2.26 -5.36
CA GLU A 56 -4.79 -3.41 -5.52
C GLU A 56 -4.06 -4.76 -5.40
N SER A 57 -2.73 -4.74 -5.24
CA SER A 57 -1.95 -5.97 -5.11
C SER A 57 -2.30 -6.71 -3.81
N LYS A 58 -2.23 -8.04 -3.87
CA LYS A 58 -2.31 -8.89 -2.67
C LYS A 58 -0.99 -8.94 -1.90
N LEU A 59 0.09 -8.42 -2.49
CA LEU A 59 1.40 -8.34 -1.86
C LEU A 59 1.45 -7.24 -0.79
N THR A 60 2.11 -7.55 0.31
CA THR A 60 2.52 -6.60 1.35
C THR A 60 3.57 -5.63 0.81
N ILE A 61 3.76 -4.49 1.47
CA ILE A 61 4.82 -3.54 1.11
C ILE A 61 6.21 -4.21 1.06
N PRO A 62 6.64 -5.03 2.05
CA PRO A 62 7.91 -5.74 1.95
C PRO A 62 8.02 -6.64 0.71
N GLU A 63 6.98 -7.40 0.37
CA GLU A 63 6.98 -8.25 -0.83
C GLU A 63 7.07 -7.42 -2.11
N VAL A 64 6.35 -6.31 -2.20
CA VAL A 64 6.44 -5.38 -3.34
C VAL A 64 7.85 -4.81 -3.46
N LEU A 65 8.50 -4.45 -2.35
CA LEU A 65 9.87 -3.93 -2.35
C LEU A 65 10.88 -4.98 -2.82
N ILE A 66 10.73 -6.24 -2.38
CA ILE A 66 11.59 -7.35 -2.82
C ILE A 66 11.37 -7.62 -4.31
N LEU A 67 10.12 -7.73 -4.77
CA LEU A 67 9.79 -7.93 -6.18
C LEU A 67 10.40 -6.83 -7.06
N THR A 68 10.22 -5.56 -6.65
CA THR A 68 10.78 -4.40 -7.36
C THR A 68 12.31 -4.46 -7.42
N TYR A 69 12.97 -4.88 -6.33
CA TYR A 69 14.42 -5.06 -6.29
C TYR A 69 14.89 -6.17 -7.24
N LEU A 70 14.21 -7.31 -7.28
CA LEU A 70 14.55 -8.43 -8.15
C LEU A 70 14.37 -8.09 -9.64
N TRP A 71 13.31 -7.36 -9.98
CA TRP A 71 13.15 -6.79 -11.32
C TRP A 71 14.31 -5.86 -11.69
N ALA A 72 14.70 -4.96 -10.78
CA ALA A 72 15.84 -4.05 -11.02
C ALA A 72 17.17 -4.81 -11.19
N LYS A 73 17.31 -5.99 -10.57
CA LYS A 73 18.45 -6.89 -10.74
C LYS A 73 18.39 -7.77 -11.99
N LYS A 74 17.29 -7.71 -12.76
CA LYS A 74 17.06 -8.52 -13.97
C LYS A 74 17.10 -10.03 -13.69
N ASN A 75 16.63 -10.45 -12.51
CA ASN A 75 16.33 -11.86 -12.28
C ASN A 75 15.25 -12.32 -13.27
N THR A 76 15.28 -13.59 -13.65
CA THR A 76 14.25 -14.12 -14.57
C THR A 76 12.93 -14.27 -13.83
N ASN A 77 11.82 -14.14 -14.56
CA ASN A 77 10.49 -14.23 -13.95
C ASN A 77 10.26 -15.60 -13.31
N GLU A 78 10.78 -16.66 -13.93
CA GLU A 78 10.68 -18.03 -13.40
C GLU A 78 11.36 -18.16 -12.05
N TRP A 79 12.54 -17.55 -11.90
CA TRP A 79 13.27 -17.56 -10.64
C TRP A 79 12.53 -16.76 -9.56
N ILE A 80 11.97 -15.60 -9.91
CA ILE A 80 11.22 -14.76 -8.97
C ILE A 80 9.95 -15.47 -8.51
N VAL A 81 9.22 -16.13 -9.42
CA VAL A 81 8.03 -16.93 -9.10
C VAL A 81 8.35 -18.01 -8.07
N ASP A 82 9.44 -18.75 -8.27
CA ASP A 82 9.87 -19.83 -7.38
C ASP A 82 10.27 -19.30 -5.99
N GLU A 83 11.14 -18.29 -5.96
CA GLU A 83 11.69 -17.74 -4.70
C GLU A 83 10.64 -17.01 -3.86
N MET A 84 9.76 -16.23 -4.50
CA MET A 84 8.74 -15.43 -3.81
C MET A 84 7.45 -16.22 -3.54
N ASN A 85 7.30 -17.42 -4.11
CA ASN A 85 6.07 -18.22 -4.06
C ASN A 85 4.83 -17.40 -4.49
N VAL A 86 4.95 -16.66 -5.60
CA VAL A 86 3.88 -15.84 -6.19
C VAL A 86 3.45 -16.40 -7.53
N SER A 87 2.26 -16.04 -8.02
CA SER A 87 1.83 -16.47 -9.34
C SER A 87 2.58 -15.74 -10.45
N GLU A 88 2.82 -16.41 -11.59
CA GLU A 88 3.49 -15.82 -12.76
C GLU A 88 2.85 -14.49 -13.21
N PRO A 89 1.51 -14.32 -13.27
CA PRO A 89 0.89 -13.04 -13.59
C PRO A 89 1.34 -11.89 -12.67
N THR A 90 1.62 -12.16 -11.40
CA THR A 90 2.08 -11.14 -10.43
C THR A 90 3.47 -10.62 -10.74
N VAL A 91 4.32 -11.41 -11.42
CA VAL A 91 5.70 -11.05 -11.74
C VAL A 91 5.80 -10.30 -13.07
N VAL A 92 4.77 -10.35 -13.91
CA VAL A 92 4.73 -9.71 -15.24
C VAL A 92 3.80 -8.51 -15.33
N ASP A 93 3.00 -8.26 -14.29
CA ASP A 93 2.09 -7.10 -14.16
C ASP A 93 2.86 -5.78 -14.01
#